data_AF-A0A9E3M8D3-F1
#
_entry.id   AF-A0A9E3M8D3-F1
#
_cell.length_a   1.000
_cell.length_b   1.000
_cell.length_c   1.000
_cell.angle_alpha   90.00
_cell.angle_beta   90.00
_cell.angle_gamma   90.00
#
_symmetry.space_group_name_H-M   'P 1'
#
loop_
_entity.id
_entity.type
_entity.pdbx_description
1 polymer ?
#
loop_
_entity_poly.entity_id
_entity_poly.type
_entity_poly.pdbx_seq_one_letter_code
_entity_poly.pdbx_strand_id
1 'polypeptide(L)'
;MSFAGEKMFIYDEIQRCFTEDRFGGGHLYLSRIGDLSYGDDSYVPKPEGFIVEAIFSPGIWPRAIKVLFFHPNKQETREAADRFYAYCETIAQKTPAQIRAQGIDVEKETMKIIKDNVLLNVLAPALERASEIGHRHRTNVEATITILALQRYKADKGSYPNDLQQLISAGYLRQLPIDVYSDKPLVYRMTDDSFILYSVGKDFEDDGGKPGTDRKGRPILWDDDGDSVFWPVPKPELNQ
;
A
#
# COMPACT_ATOMS: atom_id res chain seq x y z
N MET A 1 -11.37 -5.28 2.50
CA MET A 1 -10.86 -5.72 1.18
C MET A 1 -10.86 -7.25 1.19
N SER A 2 -11.17 -7.93 0.08
CA SER A 2 -11.06 -9.39 -0.03
C SER A 2 -9.94 -9.73 -0.98
N PHE A 3 -9.14 -10.75 -0.66
CA PHE A 3 -8.00 -11.19 -1.49
C PHE A 3 -8.27 -12.50 -2.23
N ALA A 4 -9.54 -12.89 -2.37
CA ALA A 4 -9.90 -14.17 -2.97
C ALA A 4 -9.44 -14.28 -4.44
N GLY A 5 -9.50 -13.18 -5.20
CA GLY A 5 -9.06 -13.15 -6.60
C GLY A 5 -7.55 -13.30 -6.73
N GLU A 6 -6.79 -12.52 -5.96
CA GLU A 6 -5.33 -12.58 -5.89
C GLU A 6 -4.86 -13.96 -5.44
N LYS A 7 -5.53 -14.54 -4.44
CA LYS A 7 -5.23 -15.90 -3.96
C LYS A 7 -5.42 -16.96 -5.04
N MET A 8 -6.47 -16.85 -5.85
CA MET A 8 -6.69 -17.77 -6.99
C MET A 8 -5.63 -17.58 -8.08
N PHE A 9 -5.24 -16.34 -8.35
CA PHE A 9 -4.12 -16.04 -9.26
C PHE A 9 -2.81 -16.67 -8.76
N ILE A 10 -2.49 -16.54 -7.47
CA ILE A 10 -1.30 -17.18 -6.88
C ILE A 10 -1.36 -18.69 -6.98
N TYR A 11 -2.52 -19.30 -6.74
CA TYR A 11 -2.65 -20.74 -6.92
C TYR A 11 -2.38 -21.18 -8.36
N ASP A 12 -2.83 -20.43 -9.36
CA ASP A 12 -2.52 -20.69 -10.77
C ASP A 12 -1.02 -20.52 -11.06
N GLU A 13 -0.39 -19.45 -10.55
CA GLU A 13 1.06 -19.25 -10.74
C GLU A 13 1.90 -20.32 -10.02
N ILE A 14 1.48 -20.81 -8.85
CA ILE A 14 2.12 -21.96 -8.18
C ILE A 14 2.00 -23.22 -9.04
N GLN A 15 0.92 -23.42 -9.78
CA GLN A 15 0.81 -24.57 -10.69
C GLN A 15 1.79 -24.44 -11.86
N ARG A 16 2.01 -23.22 -12.37
CA ARG A 16 2.86 -22.95 -13.55
C ARG A 16 4.35 -22.81 -13.24
N CYS A 17 4.69 -22.41 -12.01
CA CYS A 17 6.07 -22.19 -11.57
C CYS A 17 6.75 -23.46 -11.05
N PHE A 18 6.04 -24.58 -10.94
CA PHE A 18 6.58 -25.84 -10.43
C PHE A 18 6.40 -26.94 -11.47
N THR A 19 7.48 -27.66 -11.78
CA THR A 19 7.40 -28.85 -12.64
C THR A 19 6.72 -30.01 -11.92
N GLU A 20 6.08 -30.91 -12.65
CA GLU A 20 5.56 -32.16 -12.07
C GLU A 20 6.69 -33.20 -11.99
N ASP A 21 6.94 -33.72 -10.80
CA ASP A 21 7.76 -34.91 -10.59
C ASP A 21 6.91 -36.06 -10.04
N ARG A 22 7.39 -37.30 -10.21
CA ARG A 22 6.66 -38.51 -9.74
C ARG A 22 6.51 -38.59 -8.22
N PHE A 23 7.21 -37.75 -7.46
CA PHE A 23 7.26 -37.78 -6.00
C PHE A 23 6.66 -36.52 -5.33
N GLY A 24 6.11 -35.58 -6.11
CA GLY A 24 5.38 -34.41 -5.60
C GLY A 24 6.26 -33.25 -5.09
N GLY A 25 7.58 -33.31 -5.29
CA GLY A 25 8.57 -32.32 -4.88
C GLY A 25 9.00 -31.32 -5.96
N GLY A 26 8.27 -31.23 -7.08
CA GLY A 26 8.48 -30.36 -8.25
C GLY A 26 9.46 -29.21 -8.12
N HIS A 27 10.36 -29.06 -9.10
CA HIS A 27 11.36 -27.99 -9.11
C HIS A 27 10.81 -26.69 -9.69
N LEU A 28 11.38 -25.57 -9.25
CA LEU A 28 11.01 -24.24 -9.68
C LEU A 28 11.36 -24.01 -11.16
N TYR A 29 10.38 -23.64 -11.97
CA TYR A 29 10.57 -23.25 -13.37
C TYR A 29 10.97 -21.77 -13.45
N LEU A 30 12.28 -21.52 -13.36
CA LEU A 30 12.86 -20.17 -13.27
C LEU A 30 12.49 -19.22 -14.40
N SER A 31 12.19 -19.74 -15.61
CA SER A 31 11.76 -18.89 -16.72
C SER A 31 10.46 -18.14 -16.42
N ARG A 32 9.48 -18.84 -15.82
CA ARG A 32 8.19 -18.24 -15.48
C ARG A 32 8.32 -17.19 -14.37
N ILE A 33 9.24 -17.41 -13.43
CA ILE A 33 9.54 -16.41 -12.39
C ILE A 33 10.18 -15.16 -12.99
N GLY A 34 11.08 -15.34 -13.97
CA GLY A 34 11.64 -14.21 -14.72
C GLY A 34 10.55 -13.37 -15.40
N ASP A 35 9.56 -14.02 -16.02
CA ASP A 35 8.44 -13.33 -16.68
C ASP A 35 7.56 -12.54 -15.68
N LEU A 36 7.32 -13.10 -14.49
CA LEU A 36 6.56 -12.43 -13.42
C LEU A 36 7.29 -11.25 -12.79
N SER A 37 8.62 -11.21 -12.92
CA SER A 37 9.47 -10.21 -12.26
C SER A 37 9.59 -8.90 -13.06
N TYR A 38 9.09 -8.82 -14.30
CA TYR A 38 9.24 -7.64 -15.16
C TYR A 38 8.30 -6.48 -14.78
N GLY A 39 8.63 -5.79 -13.68
CA GLY A 39 7.98 -4.57 -13.22
C GLY A 39 8.72 -3.97 -12.03
N ASP A 40 9.73 -3.14 -12.31
CA ASP A 40 10.49 -2.29 -11.39
C ASP A 40 11.33 -3.02 -10.31
N ASP A 41 12.65 -2.98 -10.48
CA ASP A 41 13.71 -3.32 -9.51
C ASP A 41 13.77 -4.76 -8.93
N SER A 42 13.40 -5.78 -9.71
CA SER A 42 13.46 -7.19 -9.25
C SER A 42 14.80 -7.90 -9.49
N TYR A 43 15.31 -8.56 -8.45
CA TYR A 43 16.58 -9.31 -8.37
C TYR A 43 16.66 -10.64 -9.17
N VAL A 44 15.76 -10.93 -10.12
CA VAL A 44 15.74 -12.21 -10.85
C VAL A 44 16.06 -12.00 -12.34
N PRO A 45 17.31 -12.30 -12.78
CA PRO A 45 17.69 -12.25 -14.19
C PRO A 45 16.93 -13.29 -15.03
N LYS A 46 16.83 -13.03 -16.33
CA LYS A 46 16.28 -13.98 -17.31
C LYS A 46 16.94 -15.35 -17.17
N PRO A 47 16.19 -16.46 -17.30
CA PRO A 47 16.68 -17.83 -17.05
C PRO A 47 17.95 -18.20 -17.83
N GLU A 48 18.07 -17.72 -19.07
CA GLU A 48 19.20 -18.01 -19.96
C GLU A 48 20.51 -17.34 -19.51
N GLY A 49 20.41 -16.16 -18.88
CA GLY A 49 21.54 -15.45 -18.27
C GLY A 49 21.76 -15.85 -16.81
N PHE A 50 20.69 -16.12 -16.06
CA PHE A 50 20.74 -16.42 -14.63
C PHE A 50 21.49 -17.71 -14.33
N ILE A 51 21.26 -18.81 -15.04
CA ILE A 51 21.94 -20.08 -14.75
C ILE A 51 23.45 -19.97 -15.05
N VAL A 52 23.81 -19.29 -16.14
CA VAL A 52 25.22 -19.10 -16.53
C VAL A 52 25.92 -18.11 -15.59
N GLU A 53 25.32 -16.96 -15.30
CA GLU A 53 25.88 -15.99 -14.32
C GLU A 53 25.92 -16.56 -12.90
N ALA A 54 24.91 -17.32 -12.49
CA ALA A 54 24.83 -17.95 -11.17
C ALA A 54 25.89 -19.03 -10.95
N ILE A 55 26.22 -19.82 -12.00
CA ILE A 55 27.24 -20.88 -11.91
C ILE A 55 28.65 -20.28 -11.84
N PHE A 56 28.88 -19.08 -12.38
CA PHE A 56 30.23 -18.53 -12.52
C PHE A 56 30.49 -17.21 -11.76
N SER A 57 29.50 -16.60 -11.11
CA SER A 57 29.66 -15.35 -10.34
C SER A 57 29.63 -15.57 -8.81
N PRO A 58 30.72 -15.25 -8.08
CA PRO A 58 30.85 -15.48 -6.64
C PRO A 58 29.77 -14.81 -5.75
N GLY A 59 29.21 -13.69 -6.19
CA GLY A 59 28.16 -12.96 -5.46
C GLY A 59 26.73 -13.50 -5.64
N ILE A 60 26.51 -14.34 -6.66
CA ILE A 60 25.19 -14.85 -7.06
C ILE A 60 25.06 -16.35 -6.70
N TRP A 61 26.16 -17.10 -6.74
CA TRP A 61 26.23 -18.54 -6.46
C TRP A 61 25.51 -18.99 -5.18
N PRO A 62 25.67 -18.34 -4.00
CA PRO A 62 24.96 -18.75 -2.79
C PRO A 62 23.43 -18.59 -2.90
N ARG A 63 22.97 -17.56 -3.61
CA ARG A 63 21.54 -17.29 -3.83
C ARG A 63 20.95 -18.31 -4.81
N ALA A 64 21.65 -18.59 -5.90
CA ALA A 64 21.18 -19.57 -6.87
C ALA A 64 21.07 -20.98 -6.31
N ILE A 65 22.02 -21.42 -5.47
CA ILE A 65 21.90 -22.69 -4.74
C ILE A 65 20.66 -22.68 -3.85
N LYS A 66 20.41 -21.59 -3.11
CA LYS A 66 19.22 -21.46 -2.27
C LYS A 66 17.94 -21.61 -3.08
N VAL A 67 17.84 -20.96 -4.25
CA VAL A 67 16.65 -21.01 -5.11
C VAL A 67 16.48 -22.38 -5.76
N LEU A 68 17.56 -22.99 -6.25
CA LEU A 68 17.49 -24.26 -6.99
C LEU A 68 17.27 -25.48 -6.10
N PHE A 69 17.84 -25.48 -4.89
CA PHE A 69 17.90 -26.67 -4.04
C PHE A 69 17.19 -26.53 -2.69
N PHE A 70 16.94 -25.31 -2.22
CA PHE A 70 16.41 -25.05 -0.88
C PHE A 70 15.16 -24.15 -0.88
N HIS A 71 14.57 -23.89 -2.05
CA HIS A 71 13.30 -23.19 -2.17
C HIS A 71 12.15 -24.14 -1.78
N PRO A 72 11.11 -23.66 -1.07
CA PRO A 72 9.98 -24.48 -0.68
C PRO A 72 9.31 -25.15 -1.87
N ASN A 73 8.95 -26.42 -1.72
CA ASN A 73 8.25 -27.15 -2.77
C ASN A 73 6.85 -26.56 -3.03
N LYS A 74 6.15 -27.10 -4.02
CA LYS A 74 4.82 -26.64 -4.44
C LYS A 74 3.80 -26.61 -3.29
N GLN A 75 3.78 -27.64 -2.45
CA GLN A 75 2.87 -27.72 -1.31
C GLN A 75 3.25 -26.69 -0.23
N GLU A 76 4.53 -26.63 0.15
CA GLU A 76 5.02 -25.67 1.14
C GLU A 76 4.80 -24.22 0.69
N THR A 77 4.94 -23.96 -0.60
CA THR A 77 4.64 -22.66 -1.22
C THR A 77 3.17 -22.32 -1.15
N ARG A 78 2.29 -23.29 -1.41
CA ARG A 78 0.84 -23.10 -1.25
C ARG A 78 0.47 -22.79 0.19
N GLU A 79 1.02 -23.54 1.15
CA GLU A 79 0.78 -23.30 2.57
C GLU A 79 1.32 -21.92 3.02
N ALA A 80 2.48 -21.50 2.49
CA ALA A 80 3.02 -20.17 2.73
C ALA A 80 2.12 -19.07 2.14
N ALA A 81 1.59 -19.28 0.93
CA ALA A 81 0.62 -18.37 0.31
C ALA A 81 -0.66 -18.27 1.15
N ASP A 82 -1.15 -19.39 1.68
CA ASP A 82 -2.32 -19.40 2.57
C ASP A 82 -2.09 -18.58 3.84
N ARG A 83 -0.92 -18.76 4.48
CA ARG A 83 -0.52 -17.96 5.65
C ARG A 83 -0.38 -16.47 5.31
N PHE A 84 0.23 -16.16 4.16
CA PHE A 84 0.41 -14.80 3.69
C PHE A 84 -0.93 -14.09 3.46
N TYR A 85 -1.85 -14.72 2.74
CA TYR A 85 -3.16 -14.11 2.49
C TYR A 85 -4.01 -14.00 3.75
N ALA A 86 -3.97 -14.96 4.67
CA ALA A 86 -4.64 -14.84 5.96
C ALA A 86 -4.09 -13.65 6.78
N TYR A 87 -2.77 -13.43 6.72
CA TYR A 87 -2.14 -12.26 7.32
C TYR A 87 -2.60 -10.96 6.63
N CYS A 88 -2.59 -10.90 5.30
CA CYS A 88 -3.07 -9.74 4.55
C CYS A 88 -4.54 -9.41 4.87
N GLU A 89 -5.42 -10.41 4.97
CA GLU A 89 -6.82 -10.21 5.38
C GLU A 89 -6.93 -9.60 6.77
N THR A 90 -6.08 -10.04 7.70
CA THR A 90 -6.04 -9.50 9.07
C THR A 90 -5.58 -8.04 9.08
N ILE A 91 -4.56 -7.70 8.28
CA ILE A 91 -4.04 -6.33 8.17
C ILE A 91 -5.03 -5.42 7.44
N ALA A 92 -5.70 -5.90 6.39
CA ALA A 92 -6.66 -5.11 5.61
C ALA A 92 -7.95 -4.75 6.36
N GLN A 93 -8.18 -5.34 7.55
CA GLN A 93 -9.26 -4.96 8.45
C GLN A 93 -8.88 -3.82 9.40
N LYS A 94 -7.58 -3.48 9.47
CA LYS A 94 -7.05 -2.43 10.34
C LYS A 94 -6.78 -1.18 9.51
N THR A 95 -6.94 -0.02 10.14
CA THR A 95 -6.44 1.23 9.56
C THR A 95 -4.93 1.35 9.77
N PRO A 96 -4.21 2.15 8.96
CA PRO A 96 -2.81 2.48 9.21
C PRO A 96 -2.54 2.93 10.65
N ALA A 97 -3.44 3.77 11.22
CA ALA A 97 -3.33 4.22 12.60
C ALA A 97 -3.33 3.05 13.62
N GLN A 98 -4.21 2.07 13.42
CA GLN A 98 -4.29 0.87 14.28
C GLN A 98 -3.06 -0.02 14.16
N ILE A 99 -2.53 -0.17 12.96
CA ILE A 99 -1.31 -0.93 12.69
C ILE A 99 -0.14 -0.29 13.46
N ARG A 100 0.00 1.04 13.36
CA ARG A 100 1.01 1.81 14.12
C ARG A 100 0.81 1.71 15.62
N ALA A 101 -0.42 1.89 16.12
CA ALA A 101 -0.73 1.83 17.54
C ALA A 101 -0.45 0.44 18.16
N GLN A 102 -0.58 -0.63 17.37
CA GLN A 102 -0.25 -2.00 17.79
C GLN A 102 1.24 -2.33 17.65
N GLY A 103 2.06 -1.43 17.08
CA GLY A 103 3.48 -1.66 16.83
C GLY A 103 3.74 -2.78 15.82
N ILE A 104 2.80 -3.01 14.89
CA ILE A 104 2.93 -4.05 13.87
C ILE A 104 3.84 -3.54 12.76
N ASP A 105 4.99 -4.17 12.61
CA ASP A 105 5.89 -3.97 11.48
C ASP A 105 5.47 -4.91 10.34
N VAL A 106 4.65 -4.37 9.41
CA VAL A 106 4.02 -5.17 8.35
C VAL A 106 5.06 -5.84 7.47
N GLU A 107 6.09 -5.10 7.06
CA GLU A 107 7.18 -5.61 6.21
C GLU A 107 7.89 -6.77 6.91
N LYS A 108 8.27 -6.58 8.19
CA LYS A 108 8.96 -7.62 8.95
C LYS A 108 8.12 -8.87 9.14
N GLU A 109 6.83 -8.75 9.46
CA GLU A 109 5.93 -9.89 9.62
C GLU A 109 5.67 -10.59 8.27
N THR A 110 5.48 -9.83 7.19
CA THR A 110 5.40 -10.36 5.81
C THR A 110 6.65 -11.17 5.50
N MET A 111 7.84 -10.63 5.76
CA MET A 111 9.12 -11.30 5.49
C MET A 111 9.31 -12.58 6.30
N LYS A 112 8.78 -12.68 7.53
CA LYS A 112 8.81 -13.97 8.27
C LYS A 112 8.05 -15.08 7.53
N ILE A 113 7.01 -14.74 6.78
CA ILE A 113 6.18 -15.69 6.03
C ILE A 113 6.85 -16.03 4.70
N ILE A 114 7.38 -15.04 3.99
CA ILE A 114 7.76 -15.19 2.58
C ILE A 114 9.26 -15.27 2.30
N LYS A 115 10.17 -14.97 3.25
CA LYS A 115 11.63 -14.83 3.02
C LYS A 115 12.31 -15.98 2.27
N ASP A 116 11.82 -17.21 2.44
CA ASP A 116 12.41 -18.40 1.81
C ASP A 116 11.71 -18.75 0.50
N ASN A 117 10.60 -18.08 0.18
CA ASN A 117 9.79 -18.31 -1.00
C ASN A 117 9.99 -17.23 -2.07
N VAL A 118 10.77 -17.54 -3.11
CA VAL A 118 11.07 -16.60 -4.20
C VAL A 118 9.81 -16.08 -4.89
N LEU A 119 8.85 -16.96 -5.20
CA LEU A 119 7.60 -16.58 -5.88
C LEU A 119 6.81 -15.55 -5.07
N LEU A 120 6.69 -15.76 -3.75
CA LEU A 120 5.96 -14.82 -2.88
C LEU A 120 6.72 -13.51 -2.68
N ASN A 121 8.07 -13.52 -2.63
CA ASN A 121 8.86 -12.29 -2.55
C ASN A 121 8.68 -11.38 -3.78
N VAL A 122 8.45 -11.96 -4.96
CA VAL A 122 8.20 -11.17 -6.18
C VAL A 122 6.85 -10.46 -6.11
N LEU A 123 5.83 -11.08 -5.50
CA LEU A 123 4.45 -10.63 -5.61
C LEU A 123 3.95 -9.85 -4.38
N ALA A 124 4.55 -10.07 -3.21
CA ALA A 124 4.13 -9.40 -1.97
C ALA A 124 4.21 -7.86 -2.01
N PRO A 125 5.25 -7.21 -2.57
CA PRO A 125 5.35 -5.75 -2.58
C PRO A 125 4.19 -5.06 -3.32
N ALA A 126 3.68 -5.69 -4.38
CA ALA A 126 2.54 -5.16 -5.13
C ALA A 126 1.26 -5.15 -4.28
N LEU A 127 1.08 -6.15 -3.41
CA LEU A 127 -0.08 -6.26 -2.54
C LEU A 127 -0.06 -5.22 -1.42
N GLU A 128 1.12 -4.98 -0.84
CA GLU A 128 1.32 -3.93 0.16
C GLU A 128 1.01 -2.55 -0.43
N ARG A 129 1.51 -2.26 -1.64
CA ARG A 129 1.19 -1.04 -2.39
C ARG A 129 -0.32 -0.90 -2.67
N ALA A 130 -0.99 -1.99 -3.08
CA ALA A 130 -2.43 -1.97 -3.34
C ALA A 130 -3.24 -1.63 -2.07
N SER A 131 -2.84 -2.18 -0.92
CA SER A 131 -3.44 -1.86 0.38
C SER A 131 -3.25 -0.38 0.75
N GLU A 132 -2.03 0.14 0.62
CA GLU A 132 -1.72 1.56 0.86
C GLU A 132 -2.53 2.50 -0.05
N ILE A 133 -2.65 2.16 -1.34
CA ILE A 133 -3.49 2.90 -2.29
C ILE A 133 -4.96 2.88 -1.85
N GLY A 134 -5.47 1.72 -1.40
CA GLY A 134 -6.82 1.58 -0.86
C GLY A 134 -7.10 2.50 0.33
N HIS A 135 -6.16 2.59 1.28
CA HIS A 135 -6.27 3.49 2.43
C HIS A 135 -6.31 4.97 1.99
N ARG A 136 -5.40 5.39 1.12
CA ARG A 136 -5.35 6.75 0.56
C ARG A 136 -6.65 7.11 -0.14
N HIS A 137 -7.21 6.21 -0.95
CA HIS A 137 -8.49 6.44 -1.61
C HIS A 137 -9.64 6.62 -0.63
N ARG A 138 -9.69 5.85 0.46
CA ARG A 138 -10.72 6.00 1.48
C ARG A 138 -10.68 7.42 2.09
N THR A 139 -9.49 7.89 2.48
CA THR A 139 -9.34 9.26 3.00
C THR A 139 -9.67 10.32 1.95
N ASN A 140 -9.25 10.14 0.70
CA ASN A 140 -9.59 11.05 -0.40
C ASN A 140 -11.12 11.18 -0.59
N VAL A 141 -11.86 10.08 -0.51
CA VAL A 141 -13.33 10.08 -0.64
C VAL A 141 -13.98 10.84 0.51
N GLU A 142 -13.60 10.54 1.75
CA GLU A 142 -14.11 11.24 2.94
C GLU A 142 -13.80 12.74 2.89
N ALA A 143 -12.59 13.12 2.48
CA ALA A 143 -12.19 14.51 2.30
C ALA A 143 -13.02 15.21 1.20
N THR A 144 -13.23 14.55 0.07
CA THR A 144 -14.02 15.10 -1.04
C THR A 144 -15.47 15.35 -0.62
N ILE A 145 -16.10 14.39 0.03
CA ILE A 145 -17.48 14.52 0.56
C ILE A 145 -17.54 15.68 1.56
N THR A 146 -16.55 15.80 2.43
CA THR A 146 -16.47 16.87 3.44
C THR A 146 -16.31 18.24 2.81
N ILE A 147 -15.44 18.38 1.80
CA ILE A 147 -15.26 19.64 1.06
C ILE A 147 -16.59 20.05 0.40
N LEU A 148 -17.30 19.12 -0.25
CA LEU A 148 -18.60 19.41 -0.84
C LEU A 148 -19.63 19.86 0.20
N ALA A 149 -19.66 19.21 1.37
CA ALA A 149 -20.53 19.59 2.48
C ALA A 149 -20.20 20.99 3.02
N LEU A 150 -18.91 21.31 3.18
CA LEU A 150 -18.44 22.65 3.60
C LEU A 150 -18.85 23.74 2.61
N GLN A 151 -18.65 23.48 1.31
CA GLN A 151 -19.05 24.42 0.25
C GLN A 151 -20.55 24.65 0.24
N ARG A 152 -21.34 23.58 0.40
CA ARG A 152 -22.80 23.67 0.47
C ARG A 152 -23.27 24.43 1.71
N TYR A 153 -22.66 24.15 2.87
CA TYR A 153 -22.95 24.87 4.11
C TYR A 153 -22.71 26.37 3.94
N LYS A 154 -21.57 26.78 3.36
CA LYS A 154 -21.28 28.20 3.08
C LYS A 154 -22.30 28.82 2.13
N ALA A 155 -22.71 28.10 1.08
CA ALA A 155 -23.71 28.60 0.14
C ALA A 155 -25.08 28.84 0.82
N ASP A 156 -25.48 27.97 1.73
CA ASP A 156 -26.80 28.04 2.39
C ASP A 156 -26.81 28.96 3.63
N LYS A 157 -25.68 29.11 4.32
CA LYS A 157 -25.56 29.85 5.60
C LYS A 157 -24.77 31.16 5.50
N GLY A 158 -24.05 31.38 4.40
CA GLY A 158 -23.22 32.56 4.16
C GLY A 158 -21.80 32.48 4.74
N SER A 159 -21.51 31.54 5.65
CA SER A 159 -20.19 31.32 6.24
C SER A 159 -19.85 29.84 6.33
N TYR A 160 -18.57 29.50 6.43
CA TYR A 160 -18.16 28.13 6.78
C TYR A 160 -18.52 27.82 8.24
N PRO A 161 -18.67 26.53 8.61
CA PRO A 161 -18.96 26.16 9.99
C PRO A 161 -17.73 26.35 10.88
N ASN A 162 -17.95 26.54 12.19
CA ASN A 162 -16.86 26.63 13.17
C ASN A 162 -16.12 25.30 13.36
N ASP A 163 -16.82 24.19 13.13
CA ASP A 163 -16.32 22.82 13.28
C ASP A 163 -17.09 21.85 12.37
N LEU A 164 -16.54 20.66 12.15
CA LEU A 164 -17.19 19.64 11.30
C LEU A 164 -18.48 19.07 11.92
N GLN A 165 -18.71 19.21 13.22
CA GLN A 165 -19.93 18.73 13.89
C GLN A 165 -21.16 19.49 13.40
N GLN A 166 -21.01 20.79 13.09
CA GLN A 166 -22.09 21.61 12.53
C GLN A 166 -22.59 21.07 11.18
N LEU A 167 -21.74 20.42 10.39
CA LEU A 167 -22.18 19.77 9.14
C LEU A 167 -23.13 18.60 9.40
N ILE A 168 -22.98 17.90 10.52
CA ILE A 168 -23.91 16.84 10.94
C ILE A 168 -25.21 17.45 11.45
N SER A 169 -25.12 18.41 12.36
CA SER A 169 -26.29 19.08 12.94
C SER A 169 -27.16 19.77 11.89
N ALA A 170 -26.55 20.29 10.82
CA ALA A 170 -27.25 20.90 9.69
C ALA A 170 -27.66 19.90 8.59
N GLY A 171 -27.32 18.61 8.72
CA GLY A 171 -27.75 17.54 7.83
C GLY A 171 -26.96 17.39 6.53
N TYR A 172 -25.77 18.01 6.41
CA TYR A 172 -24.89 17.84 5.25
C TYR A 172 -24.03 16.58 5.32
N LEU A 173 -23.72 16.11 6.53
CA LEU A 173 -23.01 14.85 6.78
C LEU A 173 -23.81 13.94 7.72
N ARG A 174 -23.65 12.63 7.57
CA ARG A 174 -24.25 11.64 8.48
C ARG A 174 -23.37 11.35 9.70
N GLN A 175 -22.06 11.44 9.52
CA GLN A 175 -21.04 11.18 10.53
C GLN A 175 -19.80 12.03 10.22
N LEU A 176 -18.88 12.12 11.17
CA LEU A 176 -17.60 12.80 10.94
C LEU A 176 -16.74 12.00 9.95
N PRO A 177 -16.02 12.69 9.05
CA PRO A 177 -15.12 12.05 8.11
C PRO A 177 -13.87 11.55 8.86
N ILE A 178 -13.71 10.24 9.00
CA ILE A 178 -12.59 9.67 9.74
C ILE A 178 -11.37 9.52 8.84
N ASP A 179 -10.24 10.02 9.32
CA ASP A 179 -8.93 9.83 8.74
C ASP A 179 -8.33 8.49 9.20
N VAL A 180 -7.97 7.63 8.24
CA VAL A 180 -7.40 6.29 8.51
C VAL A 180 -5.98 6.36 9.07
N TYR A 181 -5.29 7.50 8.97
CA TYR A 181 -3.93 7.69 9.49
C TYR A 181 -3.92 8.20 10.93
N SER A 182 -5.00 8.79 11.43
CA SER A 182 -5.10 9.21 12.83
C SER A 182 -6.18 8.48 13.64
N ASP A 183 -7.07 7.73 12.98
CA ASP A 183 -8.33 7.20 13.55
C ASP A 183 -9.22 8.29 14.19
N LYS A 184 -9.00 9.55 13.80
CA LYS A 184 -9.72 10.74 14.26
C LYS A 184 -10.41 11.40 13.07
N PRO A 185 -11.33 12.34 13.29
CA PRO A 185 -11.86 13.14 12.20
C PRO A 185 -10.74 13.86 11.43
N LEU A 186 -10.92 14.05 10.12
CA LEU A 186 -10.05 14.91 9.32
C LEU A 186 -9.85 16.26 10.01
N VAL A 187 -8.63 16.80 9.93
CA VAL A 187 -8.33 18.06 10.58
C VAL A 187 -8.90 19.19 9.73
N TYR A 188 -9.82 19.93 10.34
CA TYR A 188 -10.48 21.09 9.76
C TYR A 188 -10.06 22.34 10.52
N ARG A 189 -9.63 23.37 9.79
CA ARG A 189 -9.29 24.67 10.37
C ARG A 189 -9.89 25.78 9.52
N MET A 190 -10.63 26.69 10.13
CA MET A 190 -11.06 27.90 9.44
C MET A 190 -9.87 28.82 9.15
N THR A 191 -9.92 29.50 8.02
CA THR A 191 -9.08 30.68 7.73
C THR A 191 -10.01 31.86 7.50
N ASP A 192 -9.45 33.07 7.33
CA ASP A 192 -10.24 34.30 7.25
C ASP A 192 -11.38 34.21 6.22
N ASP A 193 -11.06 33.75 4.99
CA ASP A 193 -12.04 33.65 3.89
C ASP A 193 -12.33 32.19 3.44
N SER A 194 -11.59 31.22 4.00
CA SER A 194 -11.66 29.81 3.59
C SER A 194 -11.49 28.85 4.77
N PHE A 195 -10.86 27.72 4.51
CA PHE A 195 -10.58 26.66 5.47
C PHE A 195 -9.37 25.88 4.97
N ILE A 196 -8.82 25.05 5.83
CA ILE A 196 -7.87 24.00 5.50
C ILE A 196 -8.50 22.68 5.91
N LEU A 197 -8.39 21.67 5.05
CA LEU A 197 -8.82 20.31 5.36
C LEU A 197 -7.70 19.35 4.98
N TYR A 198 -7.23 18.56 5.94
CA TYR A 198 -6.10 17.65 5.75
C TYR A 198 -6.17 16.39 6.61
N SER A 199 -5.37 15.40 6.22
CA SER A 199 -5.02 14.20 6.98
C SER A 199 -3.58 14.31 7.45
N VAL A 200 -3.25 13.68 8.59
CA VAL A 200 -1.89 13.65 9.19
C VAL A 200 -0.86 12.86 8.37
N GLY A 201 -1.18 12.48 7.13
CA GLY A 201 -0.22 11.87 6.23
C GLY A 201 0.26 10.48 6.64
N LYS A 202 1.30 10.00 5.94
CA LYS A 202 1.85 8.65 6.13
C LYS A 202 2.90 8.57 7.23
N ASP A 203 3.45 9.70 7.65
CA ASP A 203 4.36 9.83 8.79
C ASP A 203 3.62 9.79 10.14
N PHE A 204 2.30 9.95 10.11
CA PHE A 204 1.42 9.95 11.27
C PHE A 204 1.71 11.10 12.24
N GLU A 205 2.22 12.22 11.72
CA GLU A 205 2.50 13.45 12.45
C GLU A 205 1.61 14.58 11.92
N ASP A 206 1.22 15.51 12.79
CA ASP A 206 0.40 16.66 12.38
C ASP A 206 1.31 17.87 12.17
N ASP A 207 1.55 18.21 10.91
CA ASP A 207 2.40 19.35 10.51
C ASP A 207 1.62 20.68 10.41
N GLY A 208 0.38 20.68 10.90
CA GLY A 208 -0.46 21.85 10.96
C GLY A 208 -1.05 22.25 9.61
N GLY A 209 -1.18 21.32 8.68
CA GLY A 209 -1.67 21.51 7.31
C GLY A 209 -0.56 21.85 6.32
N LYS A 210 0.67 21.37 6.54
CA LYS A 210 1.80 21.58 5.62
C LYS A 210 2.03 20.31 4.81
N PRO A 211 1.90 20.37 3.47
CA PRO A 211 2.13 19.19 2.66
C PRO A 211 3.62 18.88 2.51
N GLY A 212 3.92 17.60 2.33
CA GLY A 212 5.20 17.16 1.75
C GLY A 212 5.46 17.82 0.41
N THR A 213 6.74 17.91 0.03
CA THR A 213 7.16 18.63 -1.17
C THR A 213 8.13 17.84 -2.01
N ASP A 214 7.98 17.99 -3.33
CA ASP A 214 8.94 17.41 -4.26
C ASP A 214 10.30 18.13 -4.21
N ARG A 215 11.28 17.62 -4.97
CA ARG A 215 12.62 18.24 -5.06
C ARG A 215 12.62 19.71 -5.51
N LYS A 216 11.54 20.20 -6.11
CA LYS A 216 11.35 21.58 -6.57
C LYS A 216 10.52 22.42 -5.58
N GLY A 217 10.19 21.88 -4.40
CA GLY A 217 9.37 22.55 -3.39
C GLY A 217 7.88 22.56 -3.71
N ARG A 218 7.42 21.77 -4.68
CA ARG A 218 6.00 21.72 -5.07
C ARG A 218 5.26 20.77 -4.14
N PRO A 219 4.08 21.14 -3.62
CA PRO A 219 3.32 20.30 -2.72
C PRO A 219 2.89 19.00 -3.41
N ILE A 220 3.13 17.86 -2.76
CA ILE A 220 2.69 16.53 -3.19
C ILE A 220 1.56 16.07 -2.28
N LEU A 221 0.48 15.58 -2.88
CA LEU A 221 -0.55 14.86 -2.14
C LEU A 221 -0.07 13.41 -1.92
N TRP A 222 -0.05 12.95 -0.66
CA TRP A 222 0.46 11.63 -0.25
C TRP A 222 1.96 11.41 -0.41
N ASP A 223 2.75 12.39 0.02
CA ASP A 223 4.19 12.20 0.24
C ASP A 223 4.46 11.32 1.48
N ASP A 224 5.70 10.91 1.66
CA ASP A 224 6.12 10.11 2.82
C ASP A 224 6.39 10.98 4.07
N ASP A 225 6.41 12.31 3.89
CA ASP A 225 6.62 13.34 4.91
C ASP A 225 5.54 14.43 4.76
N GLY A 226 5.03 14.96 5.87
CA GLY A 226 4.03 16.02 5.89
C GLY A 226 2.58 15.56 5.73
N ASP A 227 1.68 16.54 5.90
CA ASP A 227 0.24 16.34 5.84
C ASP A 227 -0.29 16.12 4.42
N SER A 228 -1.33 15.31 4.30
CA SER A 228 -2.10 15.22 3.06
C SER A 228 -3.17 16.30 3.02
N VAL A 229 -2.83 17.45 2.44
CA VAL A 229 -3.69 18.63 2.35
C VAL A 229 -4.64 18.56 1.15
N PHE A 230 -5.94 18.45 1.43
CA PHE A 230 -7.00 18.34 0.42
C PHE A 230 -7.59 19.70 0.03
N TRP A 231 -7.57 20.66 0.96
CA TRP A 231 -8.02 22.03 0.71
C TRP A 231 -7.14 23.04 1.46
N PRO A 232 -6.72 24.16 0.85
CA PRO A 232 -6.91 24.52 -0.57
C PRO A 232 -6.25 23.50 -1.49
N VAL A 233 -6.80 23.31 -2.69
CA VAL A 233 -6.21 22.38 -3.67
C VAL A 233 -4.80 22.88 -3.99
N PRO A 234 -3.76 22.08 -3.73
CA PRO A 234 -2.38 22.49 -4.00
C PRO A 234 -2.25 22.80 -5.50
N LYS A 235 -1.91 24.04 -5.83
CA LYS A 235 -1.69 24.43 -7.23
C LYS A 235 -0.25 24.05 -7.59
N PRO A 236 -0.02 23.25 -8.65
CA PRO A 236 1.30 23.20 -9.23
C PRO A 236 1.59 24.59 -9.78
N GLU A 237 2.66 25.24 -9.30
CA GLU A 237 3.12 26.49 -9.91
C GLU A 237 3.45 26.21 -11.38
N LEU A 238 2.57 26.67 -12.28
CA LEU A 238 2.87 26.76 -13.69
C LEU A 238 3.84 27.93 -13.82
N ASN A 239 5.13 27.65 -13.89
CA ASN A 239 6.14 28.64 -14.27
C ASN A 239 5.66 29.35 -15.55
N GLN A 240 5.39 30.65 -15.45
CA GLN A 240 5.19 31.54 -16.59
C GLN A 240 6.53 31.83 -17.26
#